data_AF-A0A368GU87-F1
#
_entry.id   AF-A0A368GU87-F1
#
_cell.length_a   1.000
_cell.length_b   1.000
_cell.length_c   1.000
_cell.angle_alpha   90.00
_cell.angle_beta   90.00
_cell.angle_gamma   90.00
#
_symmetry.space_group_name_H-M   'P 1'
#
loop_
_entity.id
_entity.type
_entity.pdbx_description
1 polymer ?
#
loop_
_entity_poly.entity_id
_entity_poly.type
_entity_poly.pdbx_seq_one_letter_code
_entity_poly.pdbx_strand_id
1 'polypeptide(L)'
;MAGNYLVKNSRFGSEFLRDFANYEFRLPDSWHGYDQGALMMLLMEVLIPECIDEYRACEEYWINAVDYETYMATVLCARMALGARRIWPGKIRFYRKFGAFARDGWATHERWADVDFMFHGWKENSVEEWDSPFEAEVDLKACGRGLDGWRWKEDKKSSIEGIREDIKLAEAYYREDFPKEARVHPLIDKLSVADCYPGCDHR
;
A
#
# COMPACT_ATOMS: atom_id res chain seq x y z
N MET A 1 0.38 0.11 -2.92
CA MET A 1 0.24 1.60 -2.91
C MET A 1 1.54 2.22 -2.42
N ALA A 2 2.12 3.17 -3.16
CA ALA A 2 3.26 3.98 -2.72
C ALA A 2 2.83 5.28 -2.00
N GLY A 3 1.66 5.28 -1.36
CA GLY A 3 1.15 6.41 -0.57
C GLY A 3 0.94 6.08 0.92
N ASN A 4 1.40 4.92 1.37
CA ASN A 4 1.27 4.47 2.76
C ASN A 4 2.66 4.42 3.42
N TYR A 5 3.27 5.59 3.61
CA TYR A 5 4.54 5.74 4.30
C TYR A 5 4.63 7.07 5.06
N LEU A 6 5.48 7.12 6.07
CA LEU A 6 5.89 8.36 6.73
C LEU A 6 7.42 8.46 6.63
N VAL A 7 7.91 9.62 6.21
CA VAL A 7 9.34 9.89 6.14
C VAL A 7 9.74 10.81 7.28
N LYS A 8 10.67 10.36 8.11
CA LYS A 8 11.23 11.19 9.17
C LYS A 8 12.04 12.32 8.57
N ASN A 9 11.80 13.57 9.01
CA ASN A 9 12.64 14.71 8.68
C ASN A 9 14.08 14.47 9.21
N SER A 10 14.95 14.02 8.31
CA SER A 10 16.30 13.55 8.58
C SER A 10 17.08 13.55 7.27
N ARG A 11 18.41 13.48 7.37
CA ARG A 11 19.27 13.38 6.18
C ARG A 11 18.89 12.17 5.31
N PHE A 12 18.80 10.99 5.91
CA PHE A 12 18.37 9.77 5.22
C PHE A 12 16.99 9.94 4.56
N GLY A 13 16.00 10.48 5.30
CA GLY A 13 14.66 10.69 4.74
C GLY A 13 14.64 11.65 3.56
N SER A 14 15.40 12.74 3.62
CA SER A 14 15.50 13.68 2.50
C SER A 14 16.23 13.10 1.30
N GLU A 15 17.29 12.32 1.51
CA GLU A 15 18.02 11.63 0.44
C GLU A 15 17.13 10.57 -0.21
N PHE A 16 16.47 9.73 0.59
CA PHE A 16 15.51 8.73 0.11
C PHE A 16 14.41 9.33 -0.77
N LEU A 17 13.80 10.46 -0.35
CA LEU A 17 12.77 11.13 -1.15
C LEU A 17 13.31 11.72 -2.47
N ARG A 18 14.55 12.21 -2.47
CA ARG A 18 15.21 12.70 -3.70
C ARG A 18 15.50 11.56 -4.66
N ASP A 19 16.03 10.45 -4.14
CA ASP A 19 16.31 9.27 -4.94
C ASP A 19 15.01 8.68 -5.51
N PHE A 20 13.94 8.68 -4.71
CA PHE A 20 12.62 8.26 -5.17
C PHE A 20 12.05 9.19 -6.26
N ALA A 21 12.18 10.51 -6.09
CA ALA A 21 11.76 11.46 -7.13
C ALA A 21 12.55 11.29 -8.44
N ASN A 22 13.85 10.96 -8.36
CA ASN A 22 14.67 10.73 -9.55
C ASN A 22 14.21 9.53 -10.38
N TYR A 23 13.43 8.60 -9.81
CA TYR A 23 12.85 7.51 -10.58
C TYR A 23 11.84 7.99 -11.63
N GLU A 24 11.23 9.18 -11.50
CA GLU A 24 10.38 9.76 -12.56
C GLU A 24 11.08 9.79 -13.93
N PHE A 25 12.41 9.89 -13.95
CA PHE A 25 13.22 9.89 -15.17
C PHE A 25 13.87 8.54 -15.51
N ARG A 26 13.62 7.50 -14.69
CA ARG A 26 14.19 6.15 -14.82
C ARG A 26 13.12 5.07 -15.01
N LEU A 27 11.83 5.44 -15.03
CA LEU A 27 10.75 4.49 -15.29
C LEU A 27 10.91 3.87 -16.68
N PRO A 28 10.67 2.56 -16.84
CA PRO A 28 10.68 1.95 -18.16
C PRO A 28 9.42 2.36 -18.95
N ASP A 29 9.53 2.39 -20.28
CA ASP A 29 8.42 2.73 -21.19
C ASP A 29 7.29 1.68 -21.18
N SER A 30 7.54 0.51 -20.58
CA SER A 30 6.60 -0.61 -20.44
C SER A 30 5.63 -0.43 -19.27
N TRP A 31 4.80 -1.43 -18.98
CA TRP A 31 3.90 -1.37 -17.82
C TRP A 31 4.73 -1.49 -16.54
N HIS A 32 4.75 -0.45 -15.72
CA HIS A 32 5.75 -0.36 -14.63
C HIS A 32 5.17 -0.08 -13.24
N GLY A 33 3.84 0.02 -13.11
CA GLY A 33 3.19 0.25 -11.81
C GLY A 33 3.48 1.62 -11.19
N TYR A 34 3.84 2.61 -12.01
CA TYR A 34 4.12 4.00 -11.64
C TYR A 34 5.11 4.13 -10.46
N ASP A 35 4.76 4.95 -9.47
CA ASP A 35 5.52 5.21 -8.26
C ASP A 35 5.75 3.95 -7.41
N GLN A 36 4.85 2.96 -7.49
CA GLN A 36 5.00 1.72 -6.75
C GLN A 36 6.14 0.85 -7.29
N GLY A 37 6.27 0.71 -8.61
CA GLY A 37 7.37 -0.04 -9.21
C GLY A 37 8.71 0.60 -8.87
N ALA A 38 8.80 1.92 -9.05
CA ALA A 38 9.96 2.71 -8.66
C ALA A 38 10.32 2.52 -7.17
N LEU A 39 9.34 2.55 -6.27
CA LEU A 39 9.57 2.35 -4.85
C LEU A 39 10.14 0.96 -4.56
N MET A 40 9.64 -0.10 -5.20
CA MET A 40 10.14 -1.46 -5.00
C MET A 40 11.62 -1.58 -5.41
N MET A 41 12.00 -1.00 -6.55
CA MET A 41 13.39 -1.02 -7.03
C MET A 41 14.31 -0.18 -6.13
N LEU A 42 13.89 1.03 -5.75
CA LEU A 42 14.65 1.88 -4.84
C LEU A 42 14.90 1.19 -3.48
N LEU A 43 13.89 0.48 -2.95
CA LEU A 43 14.04 -0.25 -1.70
C LEU A 43 15.15 -1.30 -1.79
N MET A 44 15.33 -1.96 -2.93
CA MET A 44 16.44 -2.88 -3.14
C MET A 44 17.77 -2.13 -3.16
N GLU A 45 17.89 -1.04 -3.94
CA GLU A 45 19.11 -0.21 -4.00
C GLU A 45 19.53 0.30 -2.60
N VAL A 46 18.57 0.71 -1.76
CA VAL A 46 18.84 1.32 -0.45
C VAL A 46 19.12 0.29 0.65
N LEU A 47 18.46 -0.86 0.60
CA LEU A 47 18.44 -1.83 1.69
C LEU A 47 19.39 -3.01 1.48
N ILE A 48 19.68 -3.36 0.24
CA ILE A 48 20.55 -4.48 -0.17
C ILE A 48 21.40 -4.12 -1.41
N PRO A 49 22.15 -3.00 -1.39
CA PRO A 49 22.93 -2.52 -2.55
C PRO A 49 23.95 -3.52 -3.10
N GLU A 50 24.38 -4.47 -2.28
CA GLU A 50 25.31 -5.54 -2.65
C GLU A 50 24.66 -6.66 -3.49
N CYS A 51 23.33 -6.79 -3.47
CA CYS A 51 22.55 -7.84 -4.14
C CYS A 51 22.22 -7.44 -5.60
N ILE A 52 23.27 -7.20 -6.40
CA ILE A 52 23.15 -6.69 -7.78
C ILE A 52 22.45 -7.69 -8.70
N ASP A 53 22.72 -9.00 -8.53
CA ASP A 53 22.14 -10.03 -9.39
C ASP A 53 20.63 -10.19 -9.12
N GLU A 54 20.21 -10.13 -7.86
CA GLU A 54 18.79 -10.10 -7.50
C GLU A 54 18.10 -8.84 -8.01
N TYR A 55 18.75 -7.67 -7.90
CA TYR A 55 18.22 -6.43 -8.47
C TYR A 55 17.98 -6.57 -9.97
N ARG A 56 18.96 -7.06 -10.73
CA ARG A 56 18.85 -7.25 -12.19
C ARG A 56 17.75 -8.23 -12.57
N ALA A 57 17.61 -9.33 -11.82
CA ALA A 57 16.54 -10.29 -12.06
C ALA A 57 15.15 -9.66 -11.86
N CYS A 58 14.98 -8.84 -10.81
CA CYS A 58 13.71 -8.14 -10.59
C CYS A 58 13.48 -7.02 -11.60
N GLU A 59 14.53 -6.31 -12.00
CA GLU A 59 14.48 -5.27 -13.02
C GLU A 59 14.08 -5.85 -14.38
N GLU A 60 14.54 -7.06 -14.73
CA GLU A 60 14.14 -7.74 -15.97
C GLU A 60 12.62 -7.98 -16.03
N TYR A 61 11.99 -8.40 -14.94
CA TYR A 61 10.53 -8.49 -14.88
C TYR A 61 9.88 -7.11 -15.01
N TRP A 62 10.48 -6.08 -14.43
CA TRP A 62 9.93 -4.74 -14.40
C TRP A 62 9.93 -4.08 -15.78
N ILE A 63 11.06 -4.15 -16.51
CA ILE A 63 11.19 -3.53 -17.84
C ILE A 63 10.38 -4.27 -18.90
N ASN A 64 10.09 -5.56 -18.71
CA ASN A 64 9.36 -6.39 -19.68
C ASN A 64 7.87 -6.57 -19.34
N ALA A 65 7.38 -5.98 -18.25
CA ALA A 65 5.97 -6.10 -17.87
C ALA A 65 5.07 -5.36 -18.89
N VAL A 66 3.96 -6.00 -19.27
CA VAL A 66 3.03 -5.50 -20.29
C VAL A 66 1.65 -5.15 -19.70
N ASP A 67 1.37 -5.67 -18.51
CA ASP A 67 0.11 -5.52 -17.81
C ASP A 67 0.31 -5.71 -16.29
N TYR A 68 -0.81 -5.63 -15.56
CA TYR A 68 -0.82 -5.84 -14.11
C TYR A 68 -0.34 -7.24 -13.72
N GLU A 69 -0.73 -8.29 -14.47
CA GLU A 69 -0.40 -9.68 -14.13
C GLU A 69 1.11 -9.91 -14.18
N THR A 70 1.73 -9.53 -15.29
CA THR A 70 3.18 -9.64 -15.50
C THR A 70 3.98 -8.74 -14.56
N TYR A 71 3.49 -7.53 -14.26
CA TYR A 71 4.14 -6.65 -13.28
C TYR A 71 4.19 -7.22 -11.86
N MET A 72 3.16 -7.96 -11.44
CA MET A 72 3.15 -8.52 -10.09
C MET A 72 4.33 -9.49 -9.84
N ALA A 73 4.95 -10.02 -10.90
CA ALA A 73 6.22 -10.75 -10.80
C ALA A 73 7.36 -9.86 -10.24
N THR A 74 7.44 -8.61 -10.66
CA THR A 74 8.39 -7.60 -10.12
C THR A 74 8.15 -7.37 -8.63
N VAL A 75 6.89 -7.14 -8.25
CA VAL A 75 6.51 -6.89 -6.85
C VAL A 75 6.91 -8.06 -5.96
N LEU A 76 6.65 -9.28 -6.43
CA LEU A 76 7.04 -10.47 -5.69
C LEU A 76 8.55 -10.65 -5.65
N CYS A 77 9.25 -10.46 -6.78
CA CYS A 77 10.69 -10.60 -6.86
C CYS A 77 11.39 -9.68 -5.84
N ALA A 78 11.04 -8.39 -5.82
CA ALA A 78 11.60 -7.43 -4.86
C ALA A 78 11.30 -7.84 -3.41
N ARG A 79 10.07 -8.32 -3.14
CA ARG A 79 9.68 -8.82 -1.82
C ARG A 79 10.49 -10.06 -1.41
N MET A 80 10.82 -10.95 -2.34
CA MET A 80 11.64 -12.13 -2.07
C MET A 80 13.10 -11.75 -1.82
N ALA A 81 13.67 -10.85 -2.61
CA ALA A 81 15.03 -10.36 -2.45
C ALA A 81 15.23 -9.66 -1.10
N LEU A 82 14.26 -8.83 -0.67
CA LEU A 82 14.27 -8.20 0.67
C LEU A 82 14.01 -9.19 1.81
N GLY A 83 13.35 -10.31 1.50
CA GLY A 83 13.04 -11.39 2.42
C GLY A 83 12.08 -11.01 3.56
N ALA A 84 12.13 -11.77 4.65
CA ALA A 84 11.25 -11.58 5.81
C ALA A 84 11.67 -10.41 6.72
N ARG A 85 12.79 -9.75 6.42
CA ARG A 85 13.29 -8.62 7.22
C ARG A 85 12.30 -7.46 7.09
N ARG A 86 12.03 -6.79 8.22
CA ARG A 86 11.14 -5.62 8.27
C ARG A 86 11.77 -4.40 8.91
N ILE A 87 12.89 -4.57 9.59
CA ILE A 87 13.55 -3.51 10.35
C ILE A 87 14.98 -3.38 9.82
N TRP A 88 15.27 -2.24 9.22
CA TRP A 88 16.60 -1.78 8.87
C TRP A 88 16.91 -0.58 9.75
N PRO A 89 17.64 -0.78 10.86
CA PRO A 89 17.90 0.28 11.84
C PRO A 89 18.47 1.54 11.18
N GLY A 90 17.93 2.70 11.55
CA GLY A 90 18.33 3.99 10.99
C GLY A 90 17.90 4.25 9.54
N LYS A 91 17.25 3.29 8.88
CA LYS A 91 16.77 3.41 7.50
C LYS A 91 15.24 3.27 7.44
N ILE A 92 14.73 2.04 7.28
CA ILE A 92 13.34 1.75 6.93
C ILE A 92 12.74 0.72 7.88
N ARG A 93 11.44 0.90 8.19
CA ARG A 93 10.61 -0.08 8.89
C ARG A 93 9.38 -0.41 8.05
N PHE A 94 9.23 -1.69 7.69
CA PHE A 94 8.02 -2.19 7.05
C PHE A 94 7.00 -2.65 8.11
N TYR A 95 5.82 -2.03 8.04
CA TYR A 95 4.65 -2.49 8.76
C TYR A 95 4.08 -3.74 8.10
N ARG A 96 3.43 -4.59 8.89
CA ARG A 96 2.67 -5.71 8.34
C ARG A 96 1.45 -5.17 7.61
N LYS A 97 0.90 -5.94 6.67
CA LYS A 97 -0.41 -5.65 6.08
C LYS A 97 -1.42 -5.41 7.20
N PHE A 98 -2.21 -4.35 7.09
CA PHE A 98 -3.18 -3.94 8.11
C PHE A 98 -2.57 -3.66 9.49
N GLY A 99 -1.26 -3.37 9.57
CA GLY A 99 -0.60 -2.85 10.77
C GLY A 99 -0.18 -1.39 10.63
N ALA A 100 -0.52 -0.74 9.53
CA ALA A 100 -0.20 0.65 9.23
C ALA A 100 -1.47 1.52 9.26
N PHE A 101 -1.37 2.78 8.83
CA PHE A 101 -2.39 3.82 9.01
C PHE A 101 -3.23 4.10 7.76
N ALA A 102 -2.98 3.41 6.64
CA ALA A 102 -3.81 3.52 5.44
C ALA A 102 -4.31 2.16 4.96
N ARG A 103 -5.55 2.12 4.45
CA ARG A 103 -6.17 0.96 3.82
C ARG A 103 -6.98 1.36 2.59
N ASP A 104 -7.14 0.44 1.65
CA ASP A 104 -8.06 0.61 0.53
C ASP A 104 -9.52 0.56 1.02
N GLY A 105 -10.34 1.50 0.55
CA GLY A 105 -11.75 1.58 0.94
C GLY A 105 -12.61 0.41 0.44
N TRP A 106 -12.38 -0.02 -0.81
CA TRP A 106 -13.12 -1.13 -1.41
C TRP A 106 -12.95 -2.44 -0.65
N ALA A 107 -11.79 -2.63 0.02
CA ALA A 107 -11.47 -3.82 0.80
C ALA A 107 -12.41 -4.00 2.02
N THR A 108 -13.19 -2.97 2.37
CA THR A 108 -14.20 -3.02 3.43
C THR A 108 -15.52 -2.41 2.99
N HIS A 109 -15.87 -2.52 1.71
CA HIS A 109 -17.13 -1.99 1.17
C HIS A 109 -17.34 -0.50 1.44
N GLU A 110 -16.25 0.26 1.41
CA GLU A 110 -16.20 1.70 1.71
C GLU A 110 -16.66 2.05 3.14
N ARG A 111 -16.76 1.05 4.02
CA ARG A 111 -17.06 1.25 5.44
C ARG A 111 -15.86 1.79 6.19
N TRP A 112 -16.12 2.49 7.28
CA TRP A 112 -15.10 3.11 8.12
C TRP A 112 -15.38 2.94 9.62
N ALA A 113 -14.33 3.03 10.43
CA ALA A 113 -14.40 3.05 11.89
C ALA A 113 -13.63 4.26 12.44
N ASP A 114 -13.94 4.69 13.67
CA ASP A 114 -13.33 5.88 14.30
C ASP A 114 -11.80 5.79 14.48
N VAL A 115 -11.22 4.59 14.33
CA VAL A 115 -9.77 4.33 14.42
C VAL A 115 -9.04 4.45 13.09
N ASP A 116 -9.77 4.58 11.98
CA ASP A 116 -9.16 4.71 10.66
C ASP A 116 -8.54 6.11 10.49
N PHE A 117 -7.37 6.15 9.85
CA PHE A 117 -6.63 7.39 9.63
C PHE A 117 -6.66 7.86 8.17
N MET A 118 -6.44 6.95 7.22
CA MET A 118 -6.41 7.28 5.79
C MET A 118 -6.99 6.16 4.94
N PHE A 119 -7.74 6.56 3.91
CA PHE A 119 -8.30 5.65 2.91
C PHE A 119 -7.63 5.87 1.56
N HIS A 120 -7.11 4.80 0.98
CA HIS A 120 -6.73 4.77 -0.42
C HIS A 120 -7.98 4.53 -1.28
N GLY A 121 -8.07 5.23 -2.41
CA GLY A 121 -9.19 5.11 -3.34
C GLY A 121 -10.30 6.16 -3.16
N TRP A 122 -10.38 6.85 -2.01
CA TRP A 122 -11.33 7.96 -1.81
C TRP A 122 -10.82 9.25 -2.47
N LYS A 123 -10.77 9.23 -3.81
CA LYS A 123 -10.16 10.27 -4.64
C LYS A 123 -11.08 10.79 -5.75
N GLU A 124 -12.28 10.24 -5.89
CA GLU A 124 -13.20 10.63 -6.94
C GLU A 124 -13.75 12.04 -6.72
N ASN A 125 -14.09 12.70 -7.83
CA ASN A 125 -14.55 14.09 -7.82
C ASN A 125 -16.03 14.22 -7.42
N SER A 126 -16.78 13.11 -7.45
CA SER A 126 -18.20 13.07 -7.12
C SER A 126 -18.52 11.87 -6.23
N VAL A 127 -19.32 12.10 -5.19
CA VAL A 127 -19.86 11.07 -4.31
C VAL A 127 -20.90 10.19 -5.00
N GLU A 128 -21.41 10.58 -6.17
CA GLU A 128 -22.40 9.83 -6.95
C GLU A 128 -21.78 8.77 -7.88
N GLU A 129 -20.49 8.87 -8.17
CA GLU A 129 -19.82 8.01 -9.16
C GLU A 129 -19.44 6.62 -8.61
N TRP A 130 -19.56 6.42 -7.30
CA TRP A 130 -19.14 5.22 -6.60
C TRP A 130 -19.88 5.05 -5.27
N ASP A 131 -19.59 3.98 -4.54
CA ASP A 131 -20.21 3.66 -3.25
C ASP A 131 -19.65 4.53 -2.10
N SER A 132 -19.70 5.85 -2.29
CA SER A 132 -19.04 6.84 -1.42
C SER A 132 -19.53 6.76 0.03
N PRO A 133 -18.62 6.89 1.02
CA PRO A 133 -18.97 6.98 2.44
C PRO A 133 -19.59 8.33 2.82
N PHE A 134 -19.64 9.28 1.89
CA PHE A 134 -20.11 10.65 2.11
C PHE A 134 -21.51 10.86 1.57
N GLU A 135 -22.31 11.64 2.30
CA GLU A 135 -23.67 12.05 1.89
C GLU A 135 -23.64 13.06 0.74
N ALA A 136 -22.58 13.86 0.65
CA ALA A 136 -22.40 14.92 -0.33
C ALA A 136 -20.91 15.32 -0.37
N GLU A 137 -20.53 16.11 -1.38
CA GLU A 137 -19.17 16.62 -1.52
C GLU A 137 -18.66 17.31 -0.24
N VAL A 138 -17.37 17.14 0.02
CA VAL A 138 -16.67 17.76 1.14
C VAL A 138 -16.65 19.28 0.94
N ASP A 139 -17.32 20.01 1.82
CA ASP A 139 -17.26 21.47 1.83
C ASP A 139 -15.96 21.92 2.51
N LEU A 140 -14.99 22.33 1.69
CA LEU A 140 -13.70 22.83 2.17
C LEU A 140 -13.82 24.04 3.12
N LYS A 141 -14.93 24.78 3.09
CA LYS A 141 -15.18 25.89 4.03
C LYS A 141 -15.63 25.41 5.42
N ALA A 142 -16.19 24.21 5.49
CA ALA A 142 -16.57 23.56 6.74
C ALA A 142 -15.40 22.77 7.35
N CYS A 143 -14.32 22.54 6.59
CA CYS A 143 -13.09 21.95 7.13
C CYS A 143 -12.46 22.88 8.18
N GLY A 144 -12.18 22.35 9.37
CA GLY A 144 -11.71 23.15 10.50
C GLY A 144 -11.41 22.32 11.75
N ARG A 145 -11.81 22.81 12.92
CA ARG A 145 -11.70 22.02 14.16
C ARG A 145 -12.83 20.99 14.20
N GLY A 146 -12.48 19.71 14.25
CA GLY A 146 -13.45 18.62 14.34
C GLY A 146 -13.76 17.98 12.98
N LEU A 147 -14.91 17.32 12.88
CA LEU A 147 -15.32 16.53 11.71
C LEU A 147 -16.49 17.15 10.94
N ASP A 148 -16.84 18.41 11.19
CA ASP A 148 -18.05 19.05 10.64
C ASP A 148 -18.08 19.14 9.11
N GLY A 149 -16.91 19.20 8.46
CA GLY A 149 -16.79 19.15 6.99
C GLY A 149 -16.97 17.75 6.39
N TRP A 150 -16.99 16.71 7.22
CA TRP A 150 -17.09 15.31 6.82
C TRP A 150 -18.51 14.81 7.06
N ARG A 151 -19.37 14.90 6.04
CA ARG A 151 -20.76 14.44 6.09
C ARG A 151 -20.82 12.95 5.78
N TRP A 152 -20.63 12.14 6.80
CA TRP A 152 -20.61 10.68 6.69
C TRP A 152 -22.02 10.09 6.55
N LYS A 153 -22.13 9.04 5.75
CA LYS A 153 -23.29 8.15 5.78
C LYS A 153 -23.21 7.24 7.01
N GLU A 154 -24.22 7.26 7.86
CA GLU A 154 -24.20 6.51 9.13
C GLU A 154 -24.17 4.99 8.90
N ASP A 155 -24.78 4.48 7.82
CA ASP A 155 -24.75 3.06 7.44
C ASP A 155 -23.37 2.59 6.94
N LYS A 156 -22.47 3.52 6.63
CA LYS A 156 -21.07 3.24 6.28
C LYS A 156 -20.16 3.16 7.50
N LYS A 157 -20.63 3.58 8.68
CA LYS A 157 -19.89 3.39 9.92
C LYS A 157 -19.98 1.93 10.38
N SER A 158 -18.84 1.35 10.76
CA SER A 158 -18.73 -0.05 11.20
C SER A 158 -17.91 -0.18 12.48
N SER A 159 -18.04 -1.32 13.16
CA SER A 159 -17.18 -1.65 14.29
C SER A 159 -15.80 -2.10 13.82
N ILE A 160 -14.80 -2.03 14.73
CA ILE A 160 -13.44 -2.50 14.46
C ILE A 160 -13.45 -3.99 14.10
N GLU A 161 -14.28 -4.78 14.76
CA GLU A 161 -14.46 -6.21 14.49
C GLU A 161 -15.05 -6.44 13.09
N GLY A 162 -16.04 -5.64 12.69
CA GLY A 162 -16.64 -5.72 11.34
C GLY A 162 -15.61 -5.39 10.26
N ILE A 163 -14.86 -4.30 10.43
CA ILE A 163 -13.76 -3.91 9.53
C ILE A 163 -12.70 -5.02 9.44
N ARG A 164 -12.35 -5.65 10.56
CA ARG A 164 -11.38 -6.75 10.59
C ARG A 164 -11.86 -7.98 9.83
N GLU A 165 -13.14 -8.36 9.93
CA GLU A 165 -13.67 -9.49 9.18
C GLU A 165 -13.69 -9.20 7.67
N ASP A 166 -14.09 -7.99 7.26
CA ASP A 166 -14.03 -7.58 5.86
C ASP A 166 -12.61 -7.67 5.29
N ILE A 167 -11.64 -7.18 6.06
CA ILE A 167 -10.22 -7.24 5.69
C ILE A 167 -9.76 -8.69 5.48
N LYS A 168 -10.18 -9.62 6.33
CA LYS A 168 -9.83 -11.04 6.17
C LYS A 168 -10.44 -11.63 4.91
N LEU A 169 -11.69 -11.27 4.60
CA LEU A 169 -12.38 -11.70 3.38
C LEU A 169 -11.70 -11.12 2.14
N ALA A 170 -11.35 -9.84 2.14
CA ALA A 170 -10.64 -9.18 1.05
C ALA A 170 -9.25 -9.79 0.81
N GLU A 171 -8.48 -10.07 1.86
CA GLU A 171 -7.18 -10.75 1.73
C GLU A 171 -7.33 -12.19 1.23
N ALA A 172 -8.38 -12.90 1.64
CA ALA A 172 -8.67 -14.25 1.13
C ALA A 172 -9.02 -14.23 -0.36
N TYR A 173 -9.88 -13.31 -0.77
CA TYR A 173 -10.22 -13.07 -2.18
C TYR A 173 -8.98 -12.71 -3.00
N TYR A 174 -8.18 -11.75 -2.54
CA TYR A 174 -6.95 -11.36 -3.24
C TYR A 174 -5.95 -12.48 -3.39
N ARG A 175 -5.84 -13.35 -2.38
CA ARG A 175 -5.00 -14.53 -2.51
C ARG A 175 -5.52 -15.41 -3.62
N GLU A 176 -6.82 -15.68 -3.70
CA GLU A 176 -7.40 -16.52 -4.76
C GLU A 176 -7.20 -15.91 -6.15
N ASP A 177 -7.34 -14.60 -6.28
CA ASP A 177 -7.23 -13.87 -7.54
C ASP A 177 -5.79 -13.40 -7.87
N PHE A 178 -4.81 -13.70 -7.02
CA PHE A 178 -3.44 -13.22 -7.22
C PHE A 178 -2.86 -13.68 -8.57
N PRO A 179 -2.20 -12.80 -9.36
CA PRO A 179 -1.74 -13.15 -10.71
C PRO A 179 -0.83 -14.37 -10.76
N LYS A 180 -1.09 -15.29 -11.70
CA LYS A 180 -0.44 -16.61 -11.78
C LYS A 180 1.06 -16.51 -12.01
N GLU A 181 1.46 -15.55 -12.82
CA GLU A 181 2.84 -15.17 -13.16
C GLU A 181 3.64 -14.85 -11.90
N ALA A 182 2.97 -14.38 -10.85
CA ALA A 182 3.54 -14.02 -9.57
C ALA A 182 3.24 -15.05 -8.45
N ARG A 183 2.70 -16.23 -8.76
CA ARG A 183 2.39 -17.27 -7.75
C ARG A 183 3.52 -18.29 -7.61
N VAL A 184 4.72 -17.82 -7.29
CA VAL A 184 5.91 -18.69 -7.11
C VAL A 184 6.33 -18.87 -5.65
N HIS A 185 5.56 -18.34 -4.69
CA HIS A 185 5.94 -18.35 -3.26
C HIS A 185 4.81 -18.80 -2.32
N PRO A 186 5.05 -19.77 -1.41
CA PRO A 186 4.00 -20.35 -0.55
C PRO A 186 3.42 -19.39 0.49
N LEU A 187 4.09 -18.27 0.79
CA LEU A 187 3.51 -17.24 1.67
C LEU A 187 2.33 -16.49 1.03
N ILE A 188 2.18 -16.54 -0.30
CA ILE A 188 0.99 -15.99 -0.97
C ILE A 188 -0.24 -16.79 -0.55
N ASP A 189 -0.10 -18.10 -0.33
CA ASP A 189 -1.21 -18.98 0.03
C ASP A 189 -1.64 -18.86 1.50
N LYS A 190 -0.95 -18.04 2.30
CA LYS A 190 -1.24 -17.86 3.73
C LYS A 190 -1.90 -16.52 3.97
N LEU A 191 -2.91 -16.52 4.85
CA LEU A 191 -3.57 -15.29 5.28
C LEU A 191 -2.53 -14.36 5.92
N SER A 192 -2.40 -13.14 5.39
CA SER A 192 -1.41 -12.16 5.83
C SER A 192 -2.11 -10.91 6.37
N VAL A 193 -2.83 -11.09 7.48
CA VAL A 193 -3.47 -10.00 8.22
C VAL A 193 -2.82 -9.90 9.60
N ALA A 194 -2.51 -8.69 10.06
CA ALA A 194 -1.93 -8.52 11.39
C ALA A 194 -2.99 -8.76 12.49
N ASP A 195 -2.79 -9.79 13.33
CA ASP A 195 -3.69 -10.13 14.46
C ASP A 195 -3.89 -9.00 15.48
N CYS A 196 -3.02 -7.99 15.43
CA CYS A 196 -2.97 -6.88 16.36
C CYS A 196 -3.73 -5.63 15.90
N TYR A 197 -4.33 -5.61 14.70
CA TYR A 197 -5.04 -4.40 14.21
C TYR A 197 -6.16 -3.95 15.17
N PRO A 198 -6.36 -2.64 15.42
CA PRO A 198 -5.53 -1.52 14.97
C PRO A 198 -4.29 -1.28 15.86
N GLY A 199 -4.22 -1.90 17.04
CA GLY A 199 -3.19 -1.69 18.06
C GLY A 199 -1.84 -2.40 17.83
N CYS A 200 -1.36 -2.50 16.60
CA CYS A 200 -0.13 -3.24 16.28
C CYS A 200 1.17 -2.66 16.85
N ASP A 201 1.13 -1.41 17.33
CA ASP A 201 2.29 -0.73 17.92
C ASP A 201 2.30 -0.73 19.46
N HIS A 202 1.34 -1.42 20.11
CA HIS A 202 1.28 -1.54 21.57
C HIS A 202 1.99 -2.81 22.12
N ARG A 203 2.75 -3.54 21.29
CA ARG A 203 3.46 -4.77 21.67
C ARG A 203 4.97 -4.63 21.56
#